data_AF-A0A7X6X0J4-F1
#
_entry.id   AF-A0A7X6X0J4-F1
#
_cell.length_a   1.000
_cell.length_b   1.000
_cell.length_c   1.000
_cell.angle_alpha   90.00
_cell.angle_beta   90.00
_cell.angle_gamma   90.00
#
_symmetry.space_group_name_H-M   'P 1'
#
loop_
_entity.id
_entity.type
_entity.pdbx_description
1 polymer ?
#
loop_
_entity_poly.entity_id
_entity_poly.type
_entity_poly.pdbx_seq_one_letter_code
_entity_poly.pdbx_strand_id
1 'polypeptide(L)' 'MSPAQYLNSIAENFGDHIALDDAEIAVSYSELAVAVQAMSVALANMDPTPGSTVALCADYCHEYLVTVLA' A
#
# COMPACT_ATOMS: atom_id res chain seq x y z
N MET A 1 -1.62 -10.08 13.96
CA MET A 1 -0.85 -9.82 12.73
C MET A 1 -1.26 -8.45 12.22
N SER A 2 -0.33 -7.55 11.97
CA SER A 2 -0.67 -6.21 11.46
C SER A 2 -1.03 -6.28 9.97
N PRO A 3 -1.79 -5.31 9.43
CA PRO A 3 -2.09 -5.24 7.99
C PRO A 3 -0.83 -5.28 7.11
N ALA A 4 0.24 -4.57 7.51
CA ALA A 4 1.52 -4.59 6.81
C ALA A 4 2.18 -6.00 6.82
N GLN A 5 2.14 -6.71 7.94
CA GLN A 5 2.65 -8.09 8.02
C GLN A 5 1.85 -9.04 7.12
N TYR A 6 0.53 -8.81 6.99
CA TYR A 6 -0.31 -9.60 6.10
C TYR A 6 0.03 -9.36 4.63
N LEU A 7 0.16 -8.10 4.20
CA LEU A 7 0.52 -7.77 2.83
C LEU A 7 1.88 -8.37 2.45
N ASN A 8 2.88 -8.26 3.33
CA ASN A 8 4.19 -8.86 3.09
C ASN A 8 4.10 -10.39 2.95
N SER A 9 3.31 -11.06 3.80
CA SER A 9 3.11 -12.51 3.68
C SER A 9 2.44 -12.91 2.35
N ILE A 10 1.53 -12.08 1.83
CA ILE A 10 0.92 -12.34 0.52
C ILE A 10 1.93 -12.09 -0.60
N ALA A 11 2.69 -11.00 -0.54
CA ALA A 11 3.71 -10.69 -1.55
C ALA A 11 4.79 -11.78 -1.62
N GLU A 12 5.16 -12.40 -0.49
CA GLU A 12 6.11 -13.52 -0.46
C GLU A 12 5.57 -14.80 -1.11
N ASN A 13 4.28 -15.11 -0.92
CA ASN A 13 3.68 -16.37 -1.39
C ASN A 13 3.03 -16.26 -2.78
N PHE A 14 2.59 -15.05 -3.16
CA PHE A 14 1.76 -14.79 -4.33
C PHE A 14 2.21 -13.54 -5.09
N GLY A 15 3.47 -13.12 -4.95
CA GLY A 15 4.00 -11.85 -5.46
C GLY A 15 3.72 -11.56 -6.94
N ASP A 16 3.72 -12.59 -7.79
CA ASP A 16 3.47 -12.47 -9.24
C ASP A 16 1.97 -12.36 -9.60
N HIS A 17 1.07 -12.60 -8.64
CA HIS A 17 -0.37 -12.46 -8.89
C HIS A 17 -0.76 -10.98 -8.89
N ILE A 18 -1.69 -10.65 -9.78
CA ILE A 18 -2.26 -9.31 -9.86
C ILE A 18 -3.11 -9.04 -8.62
N ALA A 19 -2.76 -7.98 -7.91
CA ALA A 19 -3.45 -7.49 -6.71
C ALA A 19 -4.51 -6.44 -7.07
N LEU A 20 -4.15 -5.53 -7.98
CA LEU A 20 -5.02 -4.48 -8.48
C LEU A 20 -5.04 -4.56 -10.01
N ASP A 21 -6.24 -4.58 -10.57
CA ASP A 21 -6.47 -4.58 -12.01
C ASP A 21 -7.46 -3.46 -12.32
N ASP A 22 -6.98 -2.43 -12.99
CA ASP A 22 -7.78 -1.33 -13.51
C ASP A 22 -7.58 -1.24 -15.03
N ALA A 23 -8.47 -0.51 -15.70
CA ALA A 23 -8.56 -0.48 -17.16
C ALA A 23 -7.25 -0.10 -17.88
N GLU A 24 -6.32 0.58 -17.20
CA GLU A 24 -5.04 1.01 -17.77
C GLU A 24 -3.82 0.24 -17.22
N ILE A 25 -3.86 -0.27 -16.00
CA ILE A 25 -2.68 -0.81 -15.30
C ILE A 25 -3.08 -1.97 -14.40
N ALA A 26 -2.30 -3.06 -14.48
CA ALA A 26 -2.34 -4.16 -13.54
C ALA A 26 -1.10 -4.10 -12.63
N VAL A 27 -1.30 -4.19 -11.33
CA VAL A 27 -0.24 -4.14 -10.31
C VAL A 27 -0.22 -5.45 -9.54
N SER A 28 0.94 -6.09 -9.48
CA SER A 28 1.15 -7.34 -8.74
C SER A 28 1.24 -7.12 -7.22
N TYR A 29 1.07 -8.18 -6.43
CA TYR A 29 1.22 -8.07 -4.96
C TYR A 29 2.63 -7.64 -4.54
N SER A 30 3.64 -8.03 -5.30
CA SER A 30 5.03 -7.61 -5.03
C SER A 30 5.23 -6.10 -5.24
N GLU A 31 4.69 -5.56 -6.34
CA GLU A 31 4.75 -4.13 -6.65
C GLU A 31 3.91 -3.31 -5.65
N LEU A 32 2.73 -3.82 -5.29
CA LEU A 32 1.87 -3.20 -4.28
C LEU A 32 2.58 -3.11 -2.92
N ALA A 33 3.23 -4.19 -2.47
CA ALA A 33 3.96 -4.19 -1.20
C ALA A 33 5.11 -3.17 -1.19
N VAL A 34 5.84 -3.04 -2.29
CA VAL A 34 6.89 -2.02 -2.44
C VAL A 34 6.32 -0.60 -2.37
N ALA A 35 5.22 -0.34 -3.08
CA ALA A 35 4.57 0.97 -3.09
C ALA A 35 4.05 1.37 -1.70
N VAL A 36 3.38 0.44 -1.00
CA VAL A 36 2.88 0.63 0.36
C VAL A 36 4.04 0.90 1.31
N GLN A 37 5.10 0.10 1.26
CA GLN A 37 6.26 0.28 2.15
C GLN A 37 6.95 1.64 1.94
N ALA A 38 7.08 2.09 0.68
CA ALA A 38 7.62 3.40 0.37
C ALA A 38 6.74 4.54 0.92
N MET A 39 5.42 4.40 0.79
CA MET A 39 4.46 5.38 1.32
C MET A 39 4.48 5.41 2.85
N SER A 40 4.51 4.27 3.54
CA SER A 40 4.60 4.22 5.02
C SER A 40 5.84 4.95 5.52
N VAL A 41 6.99 4.78 4.84
CA VAL A 41 8.24 5.49 5.18
C VAL A 41 8.09 6.99 4.94
N ALA A 42 7.46 7.41 3.84
CA ALA A 42 7.21 8.82 3.57
C ALA A 42 6.30 9.46 4.63
N LEU A 43 5.22 8.78 5.04
CA LEU A 43 4.32 9.24 6.10
C LEU A 43 5.02 9.31 7.44
N ALA A 44 5.79 8.28 7.81
CA ALA A 44 6.56 8.26 9.06
C ALA A 44 7.63 9.38 9.11
N ASN A 45 8.19 9.76 7.95
CA ASN A 45 9.11 10.90 7.86
C ASN A 45 8.40 12.25 8.00
N MET A 46 7.11 12.35 7.66
CA MET A 46 6.32 13.57 7.85
C MET A 46 5.82 13.70 9.30
N ASP A 47 5.27 12.63 9.86
CA ASP A 47 4.87 12.52 11.26
C ASP A 47 5.08 11.08 11.75
N PRO A 48 6.06 10.84 12.64
CA PRO A 48 6.35 9.50 13.13
C PRO A 48 5.37 9.03 14.21
N THR A 49 4.39 9.85 14.62
CA THR A 49 3.53 9.56 15.76
C THR A 49 2.45 8.54 15.42
N PRO A 50 2.45 7.34 16.04
CA PRO A 50 1.39 6.37 15.81
C PRO A 50 0.03 6.91 16.29
N GLY A 51 -1.01 6.76 15.46
CA GLY A 51 -2.36 7.23 15.77
C GLY A 51 -2.65 8.66 15.30
N SER A 52 -1.68 9.32 14.65
CA SER A 52 -1.93 10.58 13.95
C SER A 52 -2.96 10.41 12.83
N THR A 53 -3.85 11.39 12.70
CA THR A 53 -4.90 11.38 11.66
C THR A 53 -4.33 11.97 10.37
N VAL A 54 -4.38 11.19 9.29
CA VAL A 54 -3.99 11.62 7.94
C VAL A 54 -5.24 11.87 7.11
N ALA A 55 -5.41 13.10 6.62
CA ALA A 55 -6.50 13.43 5.70
C ALA A 55 -6.12 13.00 4.28
N LEU A 56 -6.99 12.22 3.64
CA LEU A 56 -6.82 11.75 2.27
C LEU A 56 -7.84 12.42 1.34
N CYS A 57 -7.36 13.06 0.28
CA CYS A 57 -8.22 13.59 -0.79
C CYS A 57 -7.74 13.01 -2.12
N ALA A 58 -8.30 11.86 -2.48
CA ALA A 58 -7.99 11.14 -3.71
C ALA A 58 -9.28 10.58 -4.31
N ASP A 59 -9.29 10.40 -5.62
CA ASP A 59 -10.34 9.67 -6.33
C ASP A 59 -10.14 8.15 -6.16
N TYR A 60 -11.07 7.33 -6.66
CA TYR A 60 -10.93 5.88 -6.68
C TYR A 60 -9.84 5.46 -7.69
N CYS A 61 -8.59 5.40 -7.22
CA CYS A 61 -7.42 4.97 -7.99
C CYS A 61 -6.49 4.05 -7.19
N HIS A 62 -5.44 3.54 -7.83
CA HIS A 62 -4.46 2.66 -7.18
C HIS A 62 -3.75 3.34 -6.00
N GLU A 63 -3.40 4.60 -6.16
CA GLU A 63 -2.71 5.40 -5.16
C GLU A 63 -3.57 5.57 -3.89
N TYR A 64 -4.89 5.63 -4.04
CA TYR A 64 -5.81 5.62 -2.90
C TYR A 64 -5.63 4.34 -2.07
N LEU A 65 -5.61 3.16 -2.71
CA LEU A 65 -5.45 1.89 -2.01
C LEU A 65 -4.06 1.73 -1.39
N VAL A 66 -3.02 2.16 -2.10
CA VAL A 66 -1.65 2.21 -1.56
C VAL A 66 -1.59 3.05 -0.29
N THR A 67 -2.23 4.23 -0.29
CA THR A 67 -2.17 5.16 0.85
C THR A 67 -3.00 4.67 2.04
N VAL A 68 -4.11 3.96 1.81
CA VAL A 68 -4.92 3.35 2.88
C VAL A 68 -4.21 2.19 3.57
N LEU A 69 -3.34 1.47 2.84
CA LEU A 69 -2.57 0.34 3.37
C LEU A 69 -1.26 0.75 4.05
N ALA A 70 -0.76 1.96 3.77
CA ALA A 70 0.50 2.49 4.26
C ALA A 70 0.47 2.89 5.74
#